data_AF-A0A8S3ENT4-F1
#
_entry.id   AF-A0A8S3ENT4-F1
#
_cell.length_a   1.000
_cell.length_b   1.000
_cell.length_c   1.000
_cell.angle_alpha   90.00
_cell.angle_beta   90.00
_cell.angle_gamma   90.00
#
_symmetry.space_group_name_H-M   'P 1'
#
loop_
_entity.id
_entity.type
_entity.pdbx_description
1 polymer ?
#
loop_
_entity_poly.entity_id
_entity_poly.type
_entity_poly.pdbx_seq_one_letter_code
_entity_poly.pdbx_strand_id
1 'polypeptide(L)'
;SDVMRCIPENAECAEVLIGSMRQLTRPIMAFVRLSQGQIIDNMTEVPLPVRFIFLLIGPAMDEYLEIGRALSTLFSTMDFREAAYQAMDRRDLLNGVNDFLTDSIVLPPGDFDKELLLPIIETAKFKKLNAKRRSTRTRSQHSDRLN
;
A
#
# COMPACT_ATOMS: atom_id res chain seq x y z
N SER A 1 21.47 7.83 11.75
CA SER A 1 20.97 7.40 10.43
C SER A 1 20.27 8.58 9.77
N ASP A 2 20.64 8.93 8.54
CA ASP A 2 20.07 10.09 7.81
C ASP A 2 18.57 9.95 7.45
N VAL A 3 17.99 8.77 7.66
CA VAL A 3 16.57 8.46 7.42
C VAL A 3 15.64 9.40 8.18
N MET A 4 15.97 9.76 9.42
CA MET A 4 15.14 10.65 10.27
C MET A 4 14.88 12.02 9.62
N ARG A 5 15.82 12.50 8.81
CA ARG A 5 15.70 13.81 8.14
C ARG A 5 14.73 13.80 6.95
N CYS A 6 14.39 12.62 6.45
CA CYS A 6 13.49 12.44 5.31
C CYS A 6 12.03 12.20 5.75
N ILE A 7 11.76 12.11 7.05
CA ILE A 7 10.42 11.82 7.59
C ILE A 7 9.64 13.13 7.70
N PRO A 8 8.45 13.24 7.08
CA PRO A 8 7.60 14.42 7.20
C PRO A 8 7.15 14.69 8.64
N GLU A 9 6.92 15.96 8.96
CA GLU A 9 6.24 16.34 10.19
C GLU A 9 4.85 15.70 10.24
N ASN A 10 4.51 15.07 11.37
CA ASN A 10 3.27 14.31 11.59
C ASN A 10 3.14 13.01 10.78
N ALA A 11 4.25 12.42 10.34
CA ALA A 11 4.23 11.07 9.77
C ALA A 11 3.67 10.06 10.79
N GLU A 12 2.83 9.15 10.29
CA GLU A 12 2.35 7.98 11.03
C GLU A 12 2.91 6.71 10.38
N CYS A 13 3.10 5.66 11.18
CA CYS A 13 3.63 4.37 10.73
C CYS A 13 2.53 3.38 10.34
N ALA A 14 2.87 2.50 9.39
CA ALA A 14 2.14 1.29 9.09
C ALA A 14 3.07 0.09 9.34
N GLU A 15 2.69 -0.77 10.28
CA GLU A 15 3.49 -1.93 10.67
C GLU A 15 3.01 -3.19 9.95
N VAL A 16 3.96 -3.95 9.39
CA VAL A 16 3.69 -5.20 8.68
C VAL A 16 4.41 -6.33 9.41
N LEU A 17 3.64 -7.07 10.21
CA LEU A 17 4.12 -8.12 11.08
C LEU A 17 3.86 -9.48 10.43
N ILE A 18 4.93 -10.16 10.06
CA ILE A 18 4.88 -11.46 9.39
C ILE A 18 5.58 -12.51 10.26
N GLY A 19 4.92 -13.65 10.49
CA GLY A 19 5.48 -14.71 11.34
C GLY A 19 5.08 -16.11 10.89
N SER A 20 5.91 -17.08 11.28
CA SER A 20 5.60 -18.50 11.13
C SER A 20 5.46 -19.16 12.50
N MET A 21 4.40 -19.97 12.66
CA MET A 21 4.10 -20.70 13.89
C MET A 21 3.66 -22.13 13.54
N ARG A 22 4.44 -23.13 13.97
CA ARG A 22 4.24 -24.55 13.59
C ARG A 22 2.90 -25.14 14.05
N GLN A 23 2.28 -24.55 15.08
CA GLN A 23 1.02 -25.00 15.66
C GLN A 23 -0.20 -24.58 14.83
N LEU A 24 -0.05 -23.63 13.92
CA LEU A 24 -1.15 -23.17 13.08
C LEU A 24 -1.34 -24.12 11.89
N THR A 25 -2.56 -24.59 11.69
CA THR A 25 -2.95 -25.38 10.50
C THR A 25 -3.38 -24.51 9.32
N ARG A 26 -3.66 -23.22 9.57
CA ARG A 26 -4.07 -22.22 8.58
C ARG A 26 -3.50 -20.85 8.93
N PRO A 27 -3.22 -19.98 7.96
CA PRO A 27 -2.80 -18.61 8.22
C PRO A 27 -3.91 -17.81 8.92
N ILE A 28 -3.50 -16.94 9.83
CA ILE A 28 -4.30 -15.94 10.50
C ILE A 28 -3.85 -14.59 9.95
N MET A 29 -4.82 -13.80 9.48
CA MET A 29 -4.59 -12.46 8.96
C MET A 29 -5.43 -11.45 9.71
N ALA A 30 -4.84 -10.31 10.06
CA ALA A 30 -5.55 -9.17 10.60
C ALA A 30 -5.05 -7.88 9.96
N PHE A 31 -5.98 -6.98 9.66
CA PHE A 31 -5.69 -5.60 9.28
C PHE A 31 -6.37 -4.69 10.30
N VAL A 32 -5.60 -3.83 10.94
CA VAL A 32 -6.06 -2.94 12.01
C VAL A 32 -5.72 -1.51 11.62
N ARG A 33 -6.73 -0.64 11.64
CA ARG A 33 -6.55 0.82 11.61
C ARG A 33 -6.92 1.36 12.99
N LEU A 34 -5.94 1.94 13.68
CA LEU A 34 -6.19 2.61 14.95
C LEU A 34 -6.98 3.91 14.72
N SER A 35 -7.89 4.24 15.64
CA SER A 35 -8.69 5.47 15.58
C SER A 35 -7.84 6.73 15.68
N GLN A 36 -6.73 6.65 16.41
CA GLN A 36 -5.66 7.64 16.49
C GLN A 36 -4.31 6.94 16.44
N GLY A 37 -3.31 7.57 15.82
CA GLY A 37 -1.95 7.05 15.81
C GLY A 37 -1.40 6.97 17.24
N GLN A 38 -0.76 5.86 17.60
CA GLN A 38 -0.24 5.63 18.95
C GLN A 38 1.23 5.24 18.89
N ILE A 39 2.04 5.83 19.76
CA ILE A 39 3.41 5.36 19.97
C ILE A 39 3.32 4.04 20.73
N ILE A 40 3.85 2.96 20.14
CA ILE A 40 3.84 1.62 20.73
C ILE A 40 5.28 1.22 20.97
N ASP A 41 5.63 1.03 22.24
CA ASP A 41 7.00 0.73 22.66
C ASP A 41 7.55 -0.52 21.97
N ASN A 42 8.78 -0.43 21.48
CA ASN A 42 9.51 -1.49 20.79
C ASN A 42 8.85 -2.02 19.51
N MET A 43 7.87 -1.32 18.94
CA MET A 43 7.22 -1.75 17.71
C MET A 43 7.86 -1.15 16.45
N THR A 44 8.41 0.05 16.55
CA THR A 44 8.98 0.80 15.42
C THR A 44 10.43 1.19 15.67
N GLU A 45 11.27 1.20 14.63
CA GLU A 45 12.68 1.63 14.76
C GLU A 45 12.81 3.13 15.09
N VAL A 46 11.84 3.92 14.64
CA VAL A 46 11.70 5.36 14.88
C VAL A 46 10.45 5.57 15.70
N PRO A 47 10.44 6.42 16.75
CA PRO A 47 9.27 6.65 17.60
C PRO A 47 8.17 7.46 16.86
N LEU A 48 7.57 6.85 15.84
CA LEU A 48 6.45 7.36 15.10
C LEU A 48 5.15 6.74 15.62
N PRO A 49 4.05 7.50 15.66
CA PRO A 49 2.75 6.97 16.01
C PRO A 49 2.32 5.94 14.95
N VAL A 50 2.07 4.71 15.38
CA VAL A 50 1.53 3.65 14.52
C VAL A 50 0.05 3.91 14.29
N ARG A 51 -0.35 3.92 13.02
CA ARG A 51 -1.74 4.07 12.59
C ARG A 51 -2.32 2.76 12.07
N PHE A 52 -1.53 2.00 11.33
CA PHE A 52 -1.95 0.75 10.70
C PHE A 52 -1.10 -0.41 11.17
N ILE A 53 -1.72 -1.57 11.36
CA ILE A 53 -1.04 -2.82 11.67
C ILE A 53 -1.61 -3.90 10.75
N PHE A 54 -0.75 -4.52 9.98
CA PHE A 54 -1.04 -5.75 9.26
C PHE A 54 -0.32 -6.90 9.98
N LEU A 55 -1.06 -7.99 10.24
CA LEU A 55 -0.54 -9.19 10.84
C LEU A 55 -0.82 -10.38 9.93
N LEU A 56 0.20 -11.16 9.60
CA LEU A 56 0.07 -12.48 8.98
C LEU A 56 0.93 -13.47 9.76
N ILE A 57 0.28 -14.43 10.41
CA ILE A 57 0.95 -15.54 11.07
C ILE A 57 0.36 -16.84 10.55
N GLY A 58 1.19 -17.79 10.11
CA GLY A 58 0.68 -19.10 9.69
C GLY A 58 1.70 -20.22 9.83
N PRO A 59 1.42 -21.42 9.30
CA PRO A 59 2.42 -22.51 9.24
C PRO A 59 3.68 -22.08 8.48
N ALA A 60 4.77 -22.84 8.62
CA ALA A 60 6.00 -22.55 7.90
C ALA A 60 5.75 -22.51 6.38
N MET A 61 6.05 -21.37 5.76
CA MET A 61 5.86 -21.06 4.34
C MET A 61 6.93 -20.05 3.91
N ASP A 62 7.54 -20.25 2.74
CA ASP A 62 8.64 -19.42 2.26
C ASP A 62 8.14 -18.05 1.73
N GLU A 63 6.90 -18.01 1.25
CA GLU A 63 6.28 -16.86 0.59
C GLU A 63 5.85 -15.73 1.55
N TYR A 64 5.82 -15.98 2.86
CA TYR A 64 5.37 -14.99 3.84
C TYR A 64 6.19 -13.70 3.82
N LEU A 65 7.51 -13.80 3.64
CA LEU A 65 8.36 -12.63 3.53
C LEU A 65 7.99 -11.79 2.29
N GLU A 66 7.73 -12.45 1.16
CA GLU A 66 7.35 -11.78 -0.08
C GLU A 66 5.97 -11.11 0.02
N ILE A 67 5.03 -11.74 0.72
CA ILE A 67 3.73 -11.12 1.04
C ILE A 67 3.94 -9.85 1.88
N GLY A 68 4.81 -9.91 2.89
CA GLY A 68 5.17 -8.74 3.71
C GLY A 68 5.75 -7.60 2.86
N ARG A 69 6.70 -7.91 1.98
CA ARG A 69 7.31 -6.93 1.07
C ARG A 69 6.29 -6.30 0.13
N ALA A 70 5.38 -7.10 -0.43
CA ALA A 70 4.32 -6.62 -1.30
C ALA A 70 3.38 -5.66 -0.55
N LEU A 71 2.99 -5.99 0.68
CA LEU A 71 2.12 -5.15 1.50
C LEU A 71 2.81 -3.86 1.96
N SER A 72 4.07 -3.90 2.37
CA SER A 72 4.85 -2.70 2.68
C SER A 72 4.99 -1.78 1.46
N THR A 73 5.15 -2.36 0.27
CA THR A 73 5.20 -1.61 -1.00
C THR A 73 3.85 -0.95 -1.30
N LEU A 74 2.76 -1.68 -1.08
CA LEU A 74 1.39 -1.17 -1.23
C LEU A 74 1.14 0.04 -0.31
N PHE A 75 1.50 -0.05 0.98
CA PHE A 75 1.42 1.06 1.95
C PHE A 75 2.34 2.25 1.59
N SER A 76 3.38 2.04 0.80
CA SER A 76 4.24 3.12 0.31
C SER A 76 3.57 3.98 -0.76
N THR A 77 2.46 3.52 -1.35
CA THR A 77 1.71 4.30 -2.34
C THR A 77 0.69 5.25 -1.71
N MET A 78 0.61 6.48 -2.23
CA MET A 78 -0.33 7.49 -1.75
C MET A 78 -1.79 7.06 -1.94
N ASP A 79 -2.13 6.54 -3.12
CA ASP A 79 -3.50 6.16 -3.48
C ASP A 79 -4.03 5.08 -2.52
N PHE A 80 -3.23 4.06 -2.18
CA PHE A 80 -3.63 3.04 -1.21
C PHE A 80 -3.72 3.58 0.21
N ARG A 81 -2.79 4.45 0.65
CA ARG A 81 -2.87 5.06 1.98
C ARG A 81 -4.17 5.84 2.16
N GLU A 82 -4.54 6.67 1.17
CA GLU A 82 -5.81 7.41 1.21
C GLU A 82 -7.01 6.49 1.30
N ALA A 83 -7.04 5.43 0.48
CA ALA A 83 -8.08 4.40 0.56
C ALA A 83 -8.13 3.73 1.94
N ALA A 84 -6.98 3.38 2.53
CA ALA A 84 -6.91 2.76 3.85
C ALA A 84 -7.40 3.68 4.98
N TYR A 85 -7.13 4.98 4.89
CA TYR A 85 -7.67 5.97 5.85
C TYR A 85 -9.18 6.16 5.73
N GLN A 86 -9.75 5.98 4.54
CA GLN A 86 -11.18 6.18 4.29
C GLN A 86 -12.00 4.89 4.37
N ALA A 87 -11.35 3.72 4.33
CA ALA A 87 -12.01 2.43 4.35
C ALA A 87 -12.97 2.29 5.53
N MET A 88 -14.19 1.84 5.24
CA MET A 88 -15.23 1.56 6.23
C MET A 88 -15.42 0.06 6.40
N ASP A 89 -15.14 -0.72 5.35
CA ASP A 89 -15.16 -2.17 5.43
C ASP A 89 -14.03 -2.83 4.62
N ARG A 90 -13.98 -4.17 4.70
CA ARG A 90 -13.02 -5.02 3.99
C ARG A 90 -12.98 -4.75 2.47
N ARG A 91 -14.12 -4.46 1.85
CA ARG A 91 -14.24 -4.31 0.40
C ARG A 91 -13.50 -3.05 -0.07
N ASP A 92 -13.51 -1.99 0.72
CA ASP A 92 -12.78 -0.76 0.39
C ASP A 92 -11.26 -1.02 0.30
N LEU A 93 -10.72 -1.79 1.25
CA LEU A 93 -9.31 -2.20 1.23
C LEU A 93 -9.00 -3.08 0.01
N LEU A 94 -9.87 -4.05 -0.29
CA LEU A 94 -9.71 -4.93 -1.45
C LEU A 94 -9.77 -4.16 -2.78
N ASN A 95 -10.62 -3.15 -2.87
CA ASN A 95 -10.68 -2.26 -4.02
C ASN A 95 -9.37 -1.49 -4.17
N GLY A 96 -8.82 -0.94 -3.08
CA GLY A 96 -7.51 -0.28 -3.11
C GLY A 96 -6.36 -1.20 -3.55
N VAL A 97 -6.39 -2.48 -3.13
CA VAL A 97 -5.44 -3.50 -3.63
C VAL A 97 -5.62 -3.71 -5.14
N ASN A 98 -6.86 -3.88 -5.61
CA ASN A 98 -7.14 -4.10 -7.03
C ASN A 98 -6.75 -2.90 -7.90
N ASP A 99 -6.96 -1.68 -7.42
CA ASP A 99 -6.55 -0.45 -8.10
C ASP A 99 -5.02 -0.40 -8.23
N PHE A 100 -4.30 -0.71 -7.16
CA PHE A 100 -2.84 -0.84 -7.20
C PHE A 100 -2.37 -1.89 -8.20
N LEU A 101 -3.00 -3.07 -8.23
CA LEU A 101 -2.65 -4.14 -9.17
C LEU A 101 -2.95 -3.75 -10.62
N THR A 102 -4.04 -3.02 -10.86
CA THR A 102 -4.43 -2.53 -12.19
C THR A 102 -3.44 -1.48 -12.71
N ASP A 103 -2.92 -0.63 -11.82
CA ASP A 103 -1.91 0.38 -12.15
C ASP A 103 -0.48 -0.21 -12.25
N SER A 104 -0.25 -1.41 -11.70
CA SER A 104 1.06 -2.05 -11.68
C SER A 104 1.46 -2.58 -13.05
N ILE A 105 2.75 -2.45 -13.37
CA ILE A 105 3.35 -3.04 -14.56
C ILE A 105 4.06 -4.32 -14.15
N VAL A 106 3.75 -5.42 -14.84
CA VAL A 106 4.48 -6.67 -14.70
C VAL A 106 5.61 -6.68 -15.72
N LEU A 107 6.84 -6.81 -15.25
CA LEU A 107 7.99 -7.08 -16.10
C LEU A 107 8.17 -8.60 -16.19
N PRO A 108 8.16 -9.20 -17.40
CA PRO A 108 8.49 -10.61 -17.54
C PRO A 108 9.96 -10.85 -17.13
N PRO A 109 10.39 -12.08 -16.82
CA PRO A 109 11.81 -12.36 -16.59
C PRO A 109 12.64 -12.00 -17.84
N GLY A 110 13.78 -11.34 -17.65
CA GLY A 110 14.67 -10.95 -18.74
C GLY A 110 15.71 -9.92 -18.29
N ASP A 111 16.68 -9.67 -19.17
CA ASP A 111 17.66 -8.61 -18.97
C ASP A 111 17.04 -7.28 -19.43
N PHE A 112 16.78 -6.40 -18.47
CA PHE A 112 16.25 -5.07 -18.73
C PHE A 112 17.34 -4.03 -18.53
N ASP A 113 17.62 -3.27 -19.58
CA ASP A 113 18.39 -2.04 -19.48
C ASP A 113 17.47 -0.81 -19.45
N LYS A 114 18.07 0.37 -19.27
CA LYS A 114 17.32 1.63 -19.21
C LYS A 114 16.58 1.92 -20.52
N GLU A 115 17.18 1.58 -21.66
CA GLU A 115 16.65 1.89 -22.99
C GLU A 115 15.37 1.08 -23.26
N LEU A 116 15.32 -0.17 -22.80
CA LEU A 116 14.15 -1.03 -22.87
C LEU A 116 13.04 -0.62 -21.87
N LEU A 117 13.40 -0.09 -20.70
CA LEU A 117 12.44 0.27 -19.66
C LEU A 117 11.76 1.62 -19.88
N LEU A 118 12.46 2.59 -20.49
CA LEU A 118 11.95 3.95 -20.67
C LEU A 118 10.57 3.99 -21.37
N PRO A 119 10.37 3.33 -22.53
CA PRO A 119 9.07 3.35 -23.22
C PRO A 119 7.93 2.76 -22.37
N ILE A 120 8.23 1.72 -21.58
CA ILE A 120 7.25 1.05 -20.71
C ILE A 120 6.81 2.01 -19.60
N ILE A 121 7.78 2.66 -18.94
CA ILE A 121 7.53 3.63 -17.87
C ILE A 121 6.76 4.84 -18.40
N GLU A 122 7.12 5.36 -19.57
CA GLU A 122 6.41 6.46 -20.21
C GLU A 122 4.95 6.10 -20.51
N THR A 123 4.72 4.92 -21.08
CA THR A 123 3.35 4.42 -21.36
C THR A 123 2.52 4.35 -20.09
N ALA A 124 3.07 3.86 -18.99
CA ALA A 124 2.36 3.81 -17.71
C ALA A 124 2.08 5.20 -17.12
N LYS A 125 3.04 6.14 -17.21
CA LYS A 125 2.82 7.54 -16.82
C LYS A 125 1.68 8.16 -17.62
N PHE A 126 1.65 7.95 -18.94
CA PHE A 126 0.56 8.46 -19.80
C PHE A 126 -0.80 7.85 -19.45
N LYS A 127 -0.85 6.53 -19.18
CA LYS A 127 -2.08 5.87 -18.71
C LYS A 127 -2.60 6.50 -17.42
N LYS A 128 -1.72 6.69 -16.42
CA LYS A 128 -2.10 7.28 -15.12
C LYS A 128 -2.57 8.74 -15.25
N LEU A 129 -1.91 9.55 -16.09
CA LEU A 129 -2.33 10.91 -16.38
C LEU A 129 -3.72 10.98 -17.03
N ASN A 130 -3.98 10.08 -17.99
CA ASN A 130 -5.27 10.02 -18.67
C ASN A 130 -6.40 9.53 -17.75
N ALA A 131 -6.12 8.56 -16.87
CA ALA A 131 -7.07 8.10 -15.86
C ALA A 131 -7.47 9.23 -14.89
N LYS A 132 -6.48 9.99 -14.37
CA LYS A 132 -6.72 11.16 -13.51
C LYS A 132 -7.61 12.20 -14.21
N ARG A 133 -7.29 12.57 -15.46
CA ARG A 133 -8.09 13.52 -16.27
C ARG A 133 -9.54 13.09 -16.46
N ARG A 134 -9.80 11.79 -16.63
CA ARG A 134 -11.17 11.26 -16.73
C ARG A 134 -11.92 11.42 -15.41
N SER A 135 -11.33 11.02 -14.28
CA SER A 135 -11.96 11.13 -12.96
C SER A 135 -12.32 12.57 -12.56
N THR A 136 -11.46 13.55 -12.89
CA THR A 136 -11.71 14.97 -12.60
C THR A 136 -12.88 15.51 -13.43
N ARG A 137 -12.99 15.10 -14.70
CA ARG A 137 -14.11 15.48 -15.58
C ARG A 137 -15.45 14.90 -15.13
N THR A 138 -15.46 13.67 -14.61
CA THR A 138 -16.71 13.04 -14.13
C THR A 138 -17.20 13.68 -12.83
N ARG A 139 -16.27 14.08 -11.94
CA ARG A 139 -16.60 14.81 -10.71
C ARG A 139 -17.16 16.21 -10.97
N SER A 140 -16.60 16.96 -11.92
CA SER A 140 -17.10 18.31 -12.25
C SER A 140 -18.49 18.28 -12.89
N GLN A 141 -18.76 17.30 -13.77
CA GLN A 141 -20.10 17.16 -14.38
C GLN A 141 -21.19 16.72 -13.40
N HIS A 142 -20.83 16.10 -12.28
CA HIS A 142 -21.80 15.72 -11.24
C HIS A 142 -22.11 16.89 -10.29
N SER A 143 -21.14 17.75 -9.97
CA SER A 143 -21.38 18.97 -9.18
C SER A 143 -22.23 19.99 -9.94
N ASP A 144 -22.08 20.08 -11.27
CA ASP A 144 -22.86 21.01 -12.10
C ASP A 144 -24.33 20.58 -12.28
N ARG A 145 -24.70 19.36 -11.90
CA ARG A 145 -26.08 18.84 -11.96
C ARG A 145 -26.85 18.92 -10.64
N LEU A 146 -26.18 19.29 -9.56
CA LEU A 146 -26.75 19.41 -8.21
C LEU A 146 -26.94 20.87 -7.77
N ASN A 147 -26.60 21.83 -8.63
CA ASN A 147 -26.93 23.25 -8.54
C ASN A 147 -27.96 23.61 -9.62
#